data_AF-A0AAP2UNS1-F1
#
_entry.id   AF-A0AAP2UNS1-F1
#
_cell.length_a   1.000
_cell.length_b   1.000
_cell.length_c   1.000
_cell.angle_alpha   90.00
_cell.angle_beta   90.00
_cell.angle_gamma   90.00
#
_symmetry.space_group_name_H-M   'P 1'
#
loop_
_entity.id
_entity.type
_entity.pdbx_description
1 polymer ?
#
loop_
_entity_poly.entity_id
_entity_poly.type
_entity_poly.pdbx_seq_one_letter_code
_entity_poly.pdbx_strand_id
1 'polypeptide(L)' 'MPCEEAIEKAKAADLAVTAGAIRETVQIIDMEDEALAYYPGNTSRLKIRVAGGLRSE' A
#
# COMPACT_ATOMS: atom_id res chain seq x y z
N MET A 1 1.60 13.64 -8.43
CA MET A 1 3.03 13.85 -8.13
C MET A 1 3.64 12.50 -7.83
N PRO A 2 4.76 12.10 -8.46
CA PRO A 2 5.31 10.75 -8.30
C PRO A 2 5.79 10.42 -6.87
N CYS A 3 5.99 11.42 -6.02
CA CYS A 3 6.39 11.22 -4.62
C CYS A 3 5.28 10.65 -3.74
N GLU A 4 4.01 11.03 -3.95
CA GLU A 4 2.90 10.60 -3.07
C GLU A 4 2.70 9.08 -3.15
N GLU A 5 2.65 8.55 -4.39
CA GLU A 5 2.47 7.12 -4.64
C GLU A 5 3.65 6.29 -4.10
N ALA A 6 4.87 6.83 -4.17
CA ALA A 6 6.06 6.18 -3.62
C ALA A 6 6.02 6.11 -2.08
N ILE A 7 5.54 7.16 -1.42
CA ILE A 7 5.39 7.20 0.04
C ILE A 7 4.34 6.19 0.49
N GLU A 8 3.22 6.08 -0.22
CA GLU A 8 2.16 5.14 0.13
C GLU A 8 2.57 3.68 -0.07
N LYS A 9 3.27 3.36 -1.17
CA LYS A 9 3.85 2.01 -1.38
C LYS A 9 4.81 1.63 -0.26
N ALA A 10 5.67 2.55 0.15
CA ALA A 10 6.61 2.30 1.25
C ALA A 10 5.87 2.05 2.57
N LYS A 11 4.85 2.85 2.87
CA LYS A 11 4.00 2.65 4.07
C LYS A 11 3.27 1.32 4.05
N ALA A 12 2.69 0.93 2.92
CA ALA A 12 1.97 -0.34 2.78
C ALA A 12 2.90 -1.55 2.99
N ALA A 13 4.12 -1.50 2.45
CA ALA A 13 5.12 -2.54 2.67
C ALA A 13 5.57 -2.62 4.14
N ASP A 14 5.80 -1.47 4.78
CA ASP A 14 6.20 -1.39 6.19
C ASP A 14 5.10 -1.92 7.14
N LEU A 15 3.84 -1.62 6.84
CA LEU A 15 2.68 -2.17 7.54
C LEU A 15 2.59 -3.69 7.40
N ALA A 16 2.85 -4.23 6.21
CA ALA A 16 2.85 -5.68 6.00
C ALA A 16 3.97 -6.37 6.80
N VAL A 17 5.18 -5.78 6.82
CA VAL A 17 6.30 -6.29 7.63
C VAL A 17 5.96 -6.22 9.13
N THR A 18 5.37 -5.13 9.58
CA THR A 18 4.92 -4.96 10.98
C THR A 18 3.85 -5.99 11.36
N ALA A 19 2.99 -6.37 10.42
CA ALA A 19 2.00 -7.44 10.61
C ALA A 19 2.60 -8.86 10.65
N GLY A 20 3.92 -9.01 10.47
CA GLY A 20 4.62 -10.30 10.51
C GLY A 20 4.88 -10.91 9.13
N ALA A 21 4.67 -10.16 8.04
CA ALA A 21 5.07 -10.61 6.72
C ALA A 21 6.60 -10.58 6.56
N ILE A 22 7.16 -11.61 5.94
CA ILE A 22 8.59 -11.71 5.68
C ILE A 22 8.96 -10.64 4.65
N ARG A 23 9.77 -9.64 5.05
CA ARG A 23 10.17 -8.48 4.22
C ARG A 23 10.70 -8.84 2.84
N GLU A 24 11.38 -9.97 2.70
CA GLU A 24 11.91 -10.47 1.42
C GLU A 24 10.82 -11.02 0.47
N THR A 25 9.67 -11.39 1.03
CA THR A 25 8.51 -11.91 0.28
C THR A 25 7.40 -10.88 0.11
N VAL A 26 7.56 -9.68 0.70
CA VAL A 26 6.59 -8.60 0.61
C VAL A 26 6.61 -8.05 -0.81
N GLN A 27 5.52 -8.32 -1.54
CA GLN A 27 5.29 -7.83 -2.89
C GLN A 27 3.95 -7.12 -2.96
N ILE A 28 3.92 -6.01 -3.69
CA ILE A 28 2.69 -5.28 -3.93
C ILE A 28 2.02 -5.94 -5.13
N ILE A 29 0.88 -6.58 -4.88
CA ILE A 29 0.15 -7.34 -5.90
C ILE A 29 -0.86 -6.48 -6.64
N ASP A 30 -1.28 -5.36 -6.05
CA ASP A 30 -2.32 -4.52 -6.62
C ASP A 30 -2.28 -3.11 -6.03
N MET A 31 -2.54 -2.12 -6.89
CA MET A 31 -2.59 -0.70 -6.53
C MET A 31 -3.73 -0.06 -7.32
N GLU A 32 -4.80 0.35 -6.63
CA GLU A 32 -5.94 1.05 -7.23
C GLU A 32 -6.02 2.48 -6.70
N ASP A 33 -6.03 3.46 -7.61
CA ASP A 33 -6.29 4.87 -7.31
C ASP A 33 -7.75 5.19 -7.62
N GLU A 34 -8.57 5.32 -6.58
CA GLU A 34 -9.96 5.77 -6.73
C GLU A 34 -10.05 7.27 -6.43
N ALA A 35 -10.22 8.07 -7.50
CA ALA A 35 -10.48 9.49 -7.36
C ALA A 35 -11.90 9.72 -6.78
N LEU A 36 -11.99 10.32 -5.59
CA LEU A 36 -13.27 10.74 -5.02
C LEU A 36 -13.74 11.99 -5.76
N ALA A 37 -14.44 11.79 -6.87
CA ALA A 37 -14.84 12.83 -7.83
C ALA A 37 -15.73 13.96 -7.28
N TYR A 38 -16.13 13.91 -6.00
CA TYR A 38 -17.13 14.81 -5.42
C TYR A 38 -16.66 15.65 -4.23
N TYR A 39 -15.38 15.61 -3.85
CA TYR A 39 -14.85 16.49 -2.80
C TYR A 39 -14.02 17.64 -3.38
N PRO A 40 -14.32 18.91 -3.02
CA PRO A 40 -13.50 20.07 -3.38
C PRO A 40 -12.20 20.00 -2.57
N GLY A 41 -11.22 19.32 -3.14
CA GLY A 41 -9.93 19.02 -2.54
C GLY A 41 -9.53 17.62 -2.96
N ASN A 42 -8.85 17.51 -4.11
CA ASN A 42 -8.30 16.30 -4.71
C ASN A 42 -7.89 15.23 -3.67
N THR A 43 -8.85 14.43 -3.23
CA THR A 43 -8.63 13.37 -2.26
C THR A 43 -8.84 12.08 -3.03
N SER A 44 -7.75 11.49 -3.48
CA SER A 44 -7.78 10.13 -4.02
C SER A 44 -7.65 9.14 -2.88
N ARG A 45 -8.34 8.01 -2.97
CA ARG A 45 -8.09 6.86 -2.11
C ARG A 45 -7.18 5.90 -2.86
N LEU A 46 -5.95 5.76 -2.40
CA LEU A 46 -5.06 4.73 -2.89
C LEU A 46 -5.26 3.46 -2.07
N LYS A 47 -5.72 2.39 -2.71
CA LYS A 47 -5.78 1.05 -2.13
C LYS A 47 -4.55 0.27 -2.59
N ILE A 48 -3.70 -0.13 -1.65
CA ILE A 48 -2.52 -0.93 -1.93
C ILE A 48 -2.70 -2.30 -1.28
N ARG A 49 -2.75 -3.35 -2.09
CA ARG A 49 -2.77 -4.74 -1.59
C ARG A 49 -1.35 -5.28 -1.61
N VAL A 50 -0.92 -5.72 -0.44
CA VAL A 50 0.41 -6.26 -0.22
C VAL A 50 0.28 -7.72 0.17
N ALA A 51 0.97 -8.60 -0.56
CA ALA A 51 1.08 -10.00 -0.21
C ALA A 51 2.48 -10.25 0.33
N GLY A 52 2.58 -10.99 1.42
CA GLY A 52 3.85 -11.48 1.94
C GLY A 52 3.61 -12.80 2.66
N GLY A 53 4.62 -13.65 2.65
CA GLY A 53 4.60 -14.88 3.43
C GLY A 53 4.51 -14.52 4.91
N LEU A 54 3.50 -15.05 5.59
CA LEU A 54 3.38 -14.94 7.04
C LEU A 54 4.21 -16.06 7.66
N ARG A 55 5.08 -15.71 8.61
CA ARG A 55 5.73 -16.71 9.44
C ARG A 55 4.74 -17.06 10.56
N SER A 56 3.90 -18.05 10.32
CA SER A 56 2.98 -18.58 11.33
C SER A 56 3.79 -19.34 12.39
N GLU A 57 3.85 -18.78 13.61
CA GLU A 57 4.21 -19.53 14.83
C GLU A 57 2.99 -20.31 15.35
#